data_AF-A0A960DRI7-F1
#
_entry.id   AF-A0A960DRI7-F1
#
_cell.length_a   1.000
_cell.length_b   1.000
_cell.length_c   1.000
_cell.angle_alpha   90.00
_cell.angle_beta   90.00
_cell.angle_gamma   90.00
#
_symmetry.space_group_name_H-M   'P 1'
#
loop_
_entity.id
_entity.type
_entity.pdbx_description
1 polymer ?
#
loop_
_entity_poly.entity_id
_entity_poly.type
_entity_poly.pdbx_seq_one_letter_code
_entity_poly.pdbx_strand_id
1 'polypeptide(L)'
;MTSTADRLRLYEHAKETWGDEPARTLMELLPVDPNDLATKADLAVLRAEMRAELHQAFADQTRTLVLGSVGAIMTATALSFAASHLV
;
A
#
# COMPACT_ATOMS: atom_id res chain seq x y z
N MET A 1 -12.97 11.89 18.75
CA MET A 1 -13.74 13.15 18.73
C MET A 1 -12.84 14.26 19.24
N THR A 2 -12.04 14.93 18.40
CA THR A 2 -11.61 16.29 18.77
C THR A 2 -12.89 17.12 18.82
N SER A 3 -13.22 17.61 20.00
CA SER A 3 -14.47 18.33 20.16
C SER A 3 -14.41 19.61 19.33
N THR A 4 -15.55 20.07 18.81
CA THR A 4 -15.66 21.40 18.20
C THR A 4 -15.06 22.49 19.11
N ALA A 5 -15.09 22.27 20.43
CA ALA A 5 -14.45 23.13 21.42
C ALA A 5 -12.91 23.12 21.34
N ASP A 6 -12.26 22.00 21.03
CA ASP A 6 -10.79 21.94 20.85
C ASP A 6 -10.35 22.76 19.64
N ARG A 7 -11.09 22.65 18.54
CA ARG A 7 -10.80 23.40 17.31
C ARG A 7 -11.03 24.90 17.49
N LEU A 8 -12.07 25.29 18.22
CA LEU A 8 -12.30 26.69 18.59
C LEU A 8 -11.18 27.22 19.49
N ARG A 9 -10.76 26.46 20.51
CA ARG A 9 -9.65 26.84 21.39
C ARG A 9 -8.35 27.05 20.63
N LEU A 10 -8.07 26.18 19.65
CA LEU A 10 -6.89 26.32 18.79
C LEU A 10 -6.96 27.59 17.93
N TYR A 11 -8.13 27.90 17.36
CA TYR A 11 -8.33 29.13 16.57
C TYR A 11 -8.14 30.39 17.41
N GLU A 12 -8.76 30.48 18.59
CA GLU A 12 -8.62 31.66 19.47
C GLU A 12 -7.15 31.86 19.90
N HIS A 13 -6.45 30.78 20.26
CA HIS A 13 -5.04 30.88 20.63
C HIS A 13 -4.14 31.29 19.46
N ALA A 14 -4.38 30.73 18.27
CA ALA A 14 -3.65 31.10 17.06
C ALA A 14 -3.93 32.57 16.69
N LYS A 15 -5.17 33.04 16.85
CA LYS A 15 -5.57 34.41 16.58
C LYS A 15 -4.89 35.41 17.53
N GLU A 16 -4.82 35.10 18.83
CA GLU A 16 -4.10 35.92 19.80
C GLU A 16 -2.60 36.03 19.48
N THR A 17 -1.99 34.94 19.01
CA THR A 17 -0.53 34.85 18.84
C THR A 17 -0.06 35.36 17.47
N TRP A 18 -0.81 35.03 16.41
CA TRP A 18 -0.40 35.24 15.02
C TRP A 18 -1.32 36.18 14.24
N GLY A 19 -2.45 36.58 14.82
CA GLY A 19 -3.47 37.37 14.15
C GLY A 19 -4.50 36.52 13.42
N ASP A 20 -5.55 37.19 12.95
CA ASP A 20 -6.75 36.53 12.43
C ASP A 20 -6.53 35.79 11.10
N GLU A 21 -5.79 36.40 10.17
CA GLU A 21 -5.58 35.83 8.84
C GLU A 21 -4.73 34.55 8.87
N PRO A 22 -3.59 34.48 9.58
CA PRO A 22 -2.85 33.23 9.75
C PRO A 22 -3.63 32.14 10.50
N ALA A 23 -4.42 32.51 11.51
CA ALA A 23 -5.24 31.57 12.27
C ALA A 23 -6.34 30.94 11.41
N ARG A 24 -6.97 31.74 10.53
CA ARG A 24 -7.94 31.25 9.56
C ARG A 24 -7.30 30.30 8.56
N THR A 25 -6.15 30.67 7.99
CA THR A 25 -5.39 29.81 7.07
C THR A 25 -5.03 28.48 7.72
N LEU A 26 -4.60 28.46 8.98
CA LEU A 26 -4.35 27.22 9.73
C LEU A 26 -5.60 26.33 9.80
N MET A 27 -6.76 26.91 10.14
CA MET A 27 -8.01 26.16 10.24
C MET A 27 -8.54 25.67 8.88
N GLU A 28 -8.23 26.38 7.79
CA GLU A 28 -8.57 25.98 6.42
C GLU A 28 -7.70 24.81 5.93
N LEU A 29 -6.44 24.75 6.36
CA LEU A 29 -5.51 23.67 5.99
C LEU A 29 -5.65 22.42 6.85
N LEU A 30 -6.18 22.54 8.07
CA LEU A 30 -6.46 21.40 8.94
C LEU A 30 -7.73 20.66 8.47
N PRO A 31 -7.69 19.33 8.33
CA PRO A 31 -8.89 18.56 8.01
C PRO A 31 -9.93 18.66 9.13
N VAL A 32 -11.20 18.59 8.73
CA VAL A 32 -12.33 18.72 9.65
C VAL A 32 -12.48 17.48 10.53
N ASP A 33 -12.20 16.29 9.97
CA ASP A 33 -12.13 15.04 10.71
C ASP A 33 -10.65 14.68 11.00
N PRO A 34 -10.25 14.54 12.28
CA PRO A 34 -8.91 14.06 12.62
C PRO A 34 -8.53 12.72 12.02
N ASN A 35 -9.50 11.86 11.71
CA ASN A 35 -9.24 10.54 11.12
C ASN A 35 -8.74 10.63 9.68
N ASP A 36 -8.88 11.78 9.02
CA ASP A 36 -8.32 12.02 7.70
C ASP A 36 -6.79 12.21 7.75
N LEU A 37 -6.22 12.43 8.94
CA LEU A 37 -4.78 12.53 9.13
C LEU A 37 -4.17 11.14 9.28
N ALA A 38 -3.41 10.72 8.27
CA ALA A 38 -2.65 9.49 8.34
C ALA A 38 -1.65 9.52 9.50
N THR A 39 -1.69 8.49 10.35
CA THR A 39 -0.75 8.28 11.43
C THR A 39 0.38 7.35 11.02
N LYS A 40 1.43 7.28 11.84
CA LYS A 40 2.51 6.29 11.66
C LYS A 40 2.00 4.85 11.75
N ALA A 41 0.92 4.61 12.49
CA ALA A 41 0.32 3.28 12.60
C ALA A 41 -0.35 2.90 11.27
N ASP A 42 -1.07 3.83 10.64
CA ASP A 42 -1.69 3.61 9.33
C ASP A 42 -0.65 3.32 8.25
N LEU A 43 0.48 4.05 8.26
CA LEU A 43 1.60 3.77 7.37
C LEU A 43 2.25 2.39 7.62
N ALA A 44 2.29 1.94 8.88
CA ALA A 44 2.83 0.63 9.22
C ALA A 44 1.92 -0.50 8.72
N VAL A 45 0.60 -0.32 8.81
CA VAL A 45 -0.40 -1.24 8.25
C VAL A 45 -0.26 -1.30 6.73
N LEU A 46 -0.27 -0.14 6.05
CA LEU A 46 -0.09 -0.08 4.59
C LEU A 46 1.20 -0.75 4.13
N ARG A 47 2.31 -0.53 4.86
CA ARG A 47 3.59 -1.18 4.56
C ARG A 47 3.52 -2.70 4.70
N ALA A 48 2.82 -3.20 5.72
CA ALA A 48 2.65 -4.62 5.95
C ALA A 48 1.80 -5.27 4.84
N GLU A 49 0.70 -4.62 4.45
CA GLU A 49 -0.17 -5.04 3.35
C GLU A 49 0.59 -5.10 2.02
N MET A 50 1.29 -4.02 1.66
CA MET A 50 2.12 -3.99 0.45
C MET A 50 3.17 -5.12 0.43
N ARG A 51 3.80 -5.39 1.58
CA ARG A 51 4.80 -6.46 1.67
C ARG A 51 4.14 -7.83 1.47
N ALA A 52 2.97 -8.06 2.05
CA ALA A 52 2.22 -9.30 1.90
C ALA A 52 1.78 -9.52 0.44
N GLU A 53 1.21 -8.50 -0.20
CA GLU A 53 0.79 -8.55 -1.61
C GLU A 53 1.95 -8.87 -2.54
N LEU A 54 3.11 -8.22 -2.35
CA LEU A 54 4.31 -8.53 -3.13
C LEU A 54 4.79 -9.97 -2.92
N HIS A 55 4.80 -10.45 -1.68
CA HIS A 55 5.20 -11.84 -1.41
C HIS A 55 4.24 -12.83 -2.07
N GLN A 56 2.94 -12.54 -2.04
CA GLN A 56 1.93 -13.37 -2.69
C GLN A 56 2.09 -13.36 -4.21
N ALA A 57 2.26 -12.19 -4.83
CA ALA A 57 2.49 -12.06 -6.27
C ALA A 57 3.75 -12.81 -6.73
N PHE A 58 4.85 -12.73 -5.97
CA PHE A 58 6.06 -13.48 -6.26
C PHE A 58 5.87 -14.99 -6.09
N ALA A 59 5.13 -15.42 -5.07
CA ALA A 59 4.84 -16.84 -4.85
C ALA A 59 4.00 -17.42 -6.00
N ASP A 60 2.96 -16.70 -6.43
CA ASP A 60 2.09 -17.10 -7.53
C ASP A 60 2.83 -17.13 -8.87
N GLN A 61 3.67 -16.12 -9.13
CA GLN A 61 4.53 -16.09 -10.31
C GLN A 61 5.54 -17.25 -10.28
N THR A 62 6.21 -17.47 -9.16
CA THR A 62 7.18 -18.56 -9.01
C THR A 62 6.52 -19.91 -9.25
N ARG A 63 5.33 -20.14 -8.70
CA ARG A 63 4.56 -21.37 -8.91
C ARG A 63 4.22 -21.58 -10.38
N THR A 64 3.77 -20.52 -11.05
CA THR A 64 3.42 -20.56 -12.48
C THR A 64 4.64 -20.85 -13.35
N LEU A 65 5.79 -20.21 -13.06
CA LEU A 65 7.04 -20.44 -13.78
C LEU A 65 7.57 -21.86 -13.56
N VAL A 66 7.55 -22.36 -12.33
CA VAL A 66 8.01 -23.72 -12.01
C VAL A 66 7.12 -24.77 -12.67
N LEU A 67 5.80 -24.65 -12.56
CA LEU A 67 4.87 -25.59 -13.19
C LEU A 67 4.98 -25.55 -14.73
N GLY A 68 5.06 -24.36 -15.31
CA GLY A 68 5.20 -24.18 -16.76
C GLY A 68 6.51 -24.75 -17.30
N SER A 69 7.63 -24.47 -16.63
CA SER A 69 8.95 -24.96 -17.03
C SER A 69 9.07 -26.48 -16.95
N VAL A 70 8.56 -27.11 -15.88
CA VAL A 70 8.58 -28.58 -15.76
C VAL A 70 7.75 -29.24 -16.87
N GLY A 71 6.55 -28.70 -17.18
CA GLY A 71 5.72 -29.22 -18.26
C GLY A 71 6.39 -29.08 -19.64
N ALA A 72 7.04 -27.95 -19.89
CA ALA A 72 7.78 -27.73 -21.13
C ALA A 72 8.97 -28.70 -21.29
N ILE A 73 9.75 -28.91 -20.22
CA ILE A 73 10.88 -29.86 -20.21
C ILE A 73 10.39 -31.28 -20.51
N MET A 74 9.34 -31.75 -19.82
CA MET A 74 8.78 -33.09 -20.03
C MET A 74 8.31 -33.30 -21.48
N THR A 75 7.65 -32.29 -22.06
CA THR A 75 7.17 -32.34 -23.45
C THR A 75 8.34 -32.43 -24.43
N ALA A 76 9.38 -31.62 -24.23
CA ALA A 76 10.57 -31.63 -25.07
C ALA A 76 11.33 -32.96 -25.00
N THR A 77 11.48 -33.55 -23.80
CA THR A 77 12.13 -34.86 -23.64
C THR A 77 11.33 -35.98 -24.31
N ALA A 78 10.00 -35.97 -24.17
CA ALA A 78 9.14 -36.97 -24.81
C ALA A 78 9.24 -36.93 -26.35
N LEU A 79 9.26 -35.73 -26.95
CA LEU A 79 9.44 -35.55 -28.39
C LEU A 79 10.81 -36.06 -28.88
N SER A 80 11.88 -35.76 -28.15
CA SER A 80 13.23 -36.25 -28.48
C SER A 80 13.30 -37.78 -28.46
N PHE A 81 12.64 -38.42 -27.48
CA PHE A 81 12.63 -39.88 -27.36
C PHE A 81 11.82 -40.55 -28.49
N ALA A 82 10.68 -39.96 -28.87
CA ALA A 82 9.88 -40.43 -29.99
C ALA A 82 10.65 -40.31 -31.32
N ALA A 83 11.37 -39.20 -31.53
CA ALA A 83 12.21 -39.00 -32.71
C ALA A 83 13.34 -40.04 -32.80
N SER A 84 13.97 -40.40 -31.67
CA SER A 84 15.04 -41.41 -31.66
C SER A 84 14.57 -42.84 -31.94
N HIS A 85 13.27 -43.15 -31.86
CA HIS A 85 12.75 -44.49 -32.14
C HIS A 85 12.21 -44.66 -33.57
N LEU A 86 12.16 -43.56 -34.35
CA LEU A 86 11.69 -43.53 -35.74
C LEU A 86 12.84 -43.57 -36.78
N VAL A 87 14.10 -43.47 -36.33
CA VAL A 87 15.33 -43.57 -37.12
C VAL A 87 16.02 -44.90 -36.84
#